data_AF-A0A832AUL1-F1
#
_entry.id   AF-A0A832AUL1-F1
#
_cell.length_a   1.000
_cell.length_b   1.000
_cell.length_c   1.000
_cell.angle_alpha   90.00
_cell.angle_beta   90.00
_cell.angle_gamma   90.00
#
_symmetry.space_group_name_H-M   'P 1'
#
loop_
_entity.id
_entity.type
_entity.pdbx_description
1 polymer ?
#
loop_
_entity_poly.entity_id
_entity_poly.type
_entity_poly.pdbx_seq_one_letter_code
_entity_poly.pdbx_strand_id
1 'polypeptide(L)'
;MSPQSPVIVTEGDSPVILGQPHGGTDVPDAILARLNPLGRALGDTDWHITRLYDGLLVGASVVRATFHRYVIDANRDPGGGSLYPGQNTTSLCPTTDFDGQPIWQPGQAP
;
A
#
# COMPACT_ATOMS: atom_id res chain seq x y z
N MET A 1 12.71 9.65 15.68
CA MET A 1 11.33 9.99 15.28
C MET A 1 10.43 8.91 15.84
N SER A 2 9.31 9.26 16.49
CA SER A 2 8.32 8.26 16.90
C SER A 2 7.85 7.50 15.65
N PRO A 3 7.71 6.16 15.68
CA PRO A 3 7.19 5.44 14.53
C PRO A 3 5.79 5.98 14.21
N GLN A 4 5.60 6.42 12.97
CA GLN A 4 4.30 6.86 12.50
C GLN A 4 3.34 5.66 12.61
N SER A 5 2.11 5.88 13.06
CA SER A 5 1.11 4.80 13.11
C SER A 5 0.95 4.20 11.71
N PRO A 6 0.92 2.86 11.54
CA PRO A 6 0.79 2.22 10.23
C PRO A 6 -0.54 2.55 9.54
N VAL A 7 -1.52 3.01 10.32
CA VAL A 7 -2.84 3.42 9.86
C VAL A 7 -3.24 4.72 10.55
N ILE A 8 -3.91 5.59 9.80
CA ILE A 8 -4.62 6.77 10.34
C ILE A 8 -6.13 6.52 10.14
N VAL A 9 -6.89 6.78 11.19
CA VAL A 9 -8.35 6.65 11.19
C VAL A 9 -8.98 8.03 11.39
N THR A 10 -9.88 8.40 10.50
CA THR A 10 -10.83 9.50 10.71
C THR A 10 -12.18 8.88 11.01
N GLU A 11 -12.69 9.07 12.22
CA GLU A 11 -13.97 8.52 12.64
C GLU A 11 -15.14 9.37 12.11
N GLY A 12 -16.19 8.69 11.65
CA GLY A 12 -17.47 9.26 11.24
C GLY A 12 -18.64 8.59 11.96
N ASP A 13 -19.85 9.05 11.70
CA ASP A 13 -21.09 8.62 12.37
C ASP A 13 -22.05 7.83 11.46
N SER A 14 -21.67 7.56 10.22
CA SER A 14 -22.43 6.74 9.27
C SER A 14 -21.99 5.25 9.29
N PRO A 15 -22.78 4.32 8.73
CA PRO A 15 -22.39 2.92 8.62
C PRO A 15 -21.34 2.63 7.51
N VAL A 16 -20.82 3.66 6.83
CA VAL A 16 -19.90 3.50 5.69
C VAL A 16 -18.44 3.71 6.12
N ILE A 17 -17.57 2.79 5.66
CA ILE A 17 -16.12 2.87 5.83
C ILE A 17 -15.45 2.97 4.46
N LEU A 18 -14.60 3.98 4.29
CA LEU A 18 -13.74 4.15 3.12
C LEU A 18 -12.32 3.69 3.46
N GLY A 19 -11.92 2.56 2.89
CA GLY A 19 -10.55 2.04 3.02
C GLY A 19 -9.62 2.59 1.95
N GLN A 20 -8.42 3.03 2.35
CA GLN A 20 -7.36 3.54 1.47
C GLN A 20 -6.06 2.74 1.73
N PRO A 21 -5.92 1.53 1.17
CA PRO A 21 -4.80 0.65 1.48
C PRO A 21 -3.48 1.06 0.80
N HIS A 22 -3.52 1.88 -0.25
CA HIS A 22 -2.36 2.10 -1.14
C HIS A 22 -1.97 3.57 -1.34
N GLY A 23 -2.50 4.49 -0.51
CA GLY A 23 -2.12 5.91 -0.55
C GLY A 23 -0.87 6.28 0.26
N GLY A 24 -0.35 5.35 1.06
CA GLY A 24 0.82 5.53 1.92
C GLY A 24 2.13 5.50 1.14
N THR A 25 3.12 6.27 1.60
CA THR A 25 4.46 6.35 0.97
C THR A 25 5.60 6.04 1.93
N ASP A 26 5.30 5.77 3.21
CA ASP A 26 6.32 5.44 4.19
C ASP A 26 6.93 4.07 3.88
N VAL A 27 8.26 4.05 3.74
CA VAL A 27 9.06 2.84 3.61
C VAL A 27 10.16 2.90 4.66
N PRO A 28 10.22 1.93 5.61
CA PRO A 28 11.30 1.88 6.58
C PRO A 28 12.67 1.86 5.90
N ASP A 29 13.65 2.59 6.44
CA ASP A 29 14.99 2.74 5.84
C ASP A 29 15.64 1.39 5.49
N ALA A 30 15.48 0.38 6.36
CA ALA A 30 16.00 -0.96 6.15
C ALA A 30 15.40 -1.67 4.91
N ILE A 31 14.15 -1.36 4.57
CA ILE A 31 13.48 -1.85 3.36
C ILE A 31 13.87 -0.97 2.16
N LEU A 32 13.85 0.35 2.32
CA LEU A 32 14.20 1.30 1.26
C LEU A 32 15.61 1.04 0.69
N ALA A 33 16.56 0.70 1.57
CA ALA A 33 17.94 0.36 1.21
C ALA A 33 18.06 -0.92 0.36
N ARG A 34 17.07 -1.82 0.42
CA ARG A 34 17.02 -3.08 -0.34
C ARG A 34 16.32 -2.93 -1.70
N LEU A 35 15.54 -1.87 -1.90
CA LEU A 35 14.88 -1.59 -3.17
C LEU A 35 15.89 -1.12 -4.23
N ASN A 36 15.62 -1.46 -5.50
CA ASN A 36 16.37 -0.92 -6.63
C ASN A 36 15.85 0.50 -7.01
N PRO A 37 16.38 1.17 -8.04
CA PRO A 37 15.90 2.50 -8.43
C PRO A 37 14.41 2.54 -8.77
N LEU A 38 13.87 1.49 -9.41
CA LEU A 38 12.45 1.38 -9.76
C LEU A 38 11.58 1.24 -8.50
N GLY A 39 11.95 0.33 -7.59
CA GLY A 39 11.24 0.18 -6.31
C GLY A 39 11.23 1.45 -5.47
N ARG A 40 12.32 2.23 -5.50
CA ARG A 40 12.43 3.53 -4.83
C ARG A 40 11.57 4.63 -5.46
N ALA A 41 11.07 4.44 -6.68
CA ALA A 41 10.14 5.38 -7.30
C ALA A 41 8.71 5.24 -6.78
N LEU A 42 8.39 4.17 -6.04
CA LEU A 42 7.07 3.94 -5.42
C LEU A 42 5.92 4.01 -6.44
N GLY A 43 6.14 3.46 -7.63
CA GLY A 43 5.27 3.65 -8.81
C GLY A 43 3.82 3.21 -8.59
N ASP A 44 3.60 2.16 -7.80
CA ASP A 44 2.26 1.57 -7.58
C ASP A 44 1.46 2.22 -6.43
N THR A 45 1.84 3.44 -6.02
CA THR A 45 1.08 4.25 -5.06
C THR A 45 -0.23 4.74 -5.70
N ASP A 46 -1.34 4.69 -4.96
CA ASP A 46 -2.57 5.39 -5.33
C ASP A 46 -2.44 6.89 -4.99
N TRP A 47 -1.57 7.60 -5.71
CA TRP A 47 -1.06 8.95 -5.38
C TRP A 47 -2.11 10.00 -4.98
N HIS A 48 -3.34 9.87 -5.48
CA HIS A 48 -4.38 10.86 -5.28
C HIS A 48 -5.58 10.35 -4.49
N ILE A 49 -5.56 9.11 -3.99
CA ILE A 49 -6.74 8.51 -3.33
C ILE A 49 -7.20 9.30 -2.12
N THR A 50 -6.25 9.74 -1.29
CA THR A 50 -6.55 10.55 -0.09
C THR A 50 -7.25 11.84 -0.46
N ARG A 51 -6.78 12.53 -1.53
CA ARG A 51 -7.39 13.77 -2.01
C ARG A 51 -8.73 13.53 -2.68
N LEU A 52 -8.86 12.45 -3.45
CA LEU A 52 -10.08 12.11 -4.17
C LEU A 52 -11.24 11.81 -3.21
N TYR A 53 -10.94 11.19 -2.07
CA TYR A 53 -11.95 10.77 -1.09
C TYR A 53 -12.19 11.82 -0.01
N ASP A 54 -11.38 12.87 0.06
CA ASP A 54 -11.52 13.93 1.06
C ASP A 54 -12.87 14.63 0.91
N GLY A 55 -13.70 14.54 1.96
CA GLY A 55 -15.07 15.06 1.96
C GLY A 55 -16.04 14.38 0.97
N LEU A 56 -15.66 13.27 0.33
CA LEU A 56 -16.46 12.60 -0.69
C LEU A 56 -17.84 12.15 -0.16
N LEU A 57 -17.87 11.67 1.09
CA LEU A 57 -19.08 11.20 1.75
C LEU A 57 -19.12 11.71 3.20
N VAL A 58 -20.08 12.58 3.49
CA VAL A 58 -20.30 13.14 4.83
C VAL A 58 -20.63 12.02 5.81
N GLY A 59 -19.98 12.03 6.98
CA GLY A 59 -20.20 11.04 8.05
C GLY A 59 -19.51 9.69 7.81
N ALA A 60 -18.81 9.47 6.70
CA ALA A 60 -18.05 8.23 6.48
C ALA A 60 -16.80 8.17 7.37
N SER A 61 -16.52 7.00 7.92
CA SER A 61 -15.21 6.74 8.54
C SER A 61 -14.17 6.44 7.46
N VAL A 62 -12.95 6.95 7.61
CA VAL A 62 -11.85 6.72 6.67
C VAL A 62 -10.70 6.01 7.38
N VAL A 63 -10.22 4.91 6.79
CA VAL A 63 -9.07 4.15 7.29
C VAL A 63 -8.01 4.15 6.19
N ARG A 64 -6.86 4.79 6.44
CA ARG A 64 -5.78 4.90 5.44
C ARG A 64 -4.46 4.33 5.95
N ALA A 65 -3.81 3.51 5.11
CA ALA A 65 -2.46 3.06 5.36
C ALA A 65 -1.47 4.23 5.19
N THR A 66 -0.46 4.30 6.03
CA THR A 66 0.63 5.27 5.93
C THR A 66 1.84 4.70 5.19
N PHE A 67 2.05 3.40 5.30
CA PHE A 67 3.12 2.66 4.63
C PHE A 67 2.82 2.41 3.15
N HIS A 68 3.90 2.30 2.37
CA HIS A 68 3.81 1.94 0.96
C HIS A 68 3.54 0.44 0.77
N ARG A 69 2.77 0.09 -0.26
CA ARG A 69 2.39 -1.31 -0.56
C ARG A 69 3.56 -2.25 -0.86
N TYR A 70 4.73 -1.72 -1.23
CA TYR A 70 5.95 -2.53 -1.42
C TYR A 70 6.54 -3.02 -0.11
N VAL A 71 6.18 -2.41 1.03
CA VAL A 71 6.48 -2.97 2.36
C VAL A 71 5.62 -4.20 2.59
N ILE A 72 4.30 -4.02 2.45
CA ILE A 72 3.27 -5.06 2.51
C ILE A 72 2.01 -4.52 1.85
N ASP A 73 1.33 -5.32 1.05
CA ASP A 73 0.07 -4.97 0.42
C ASP A 73 -1.11 -5.32 1.34
N ALA A 74 -1.68 -4.31 1.99
CA ALA A 74 -2.82 -4.46 2.91
C ALA A 74 -4.12 -4.94 2.24
N ASN A 75 -4.15 -5.05 0.91
CA ASN A 75 -5.27 -5.56 0.12
C ASN A 75 -4.95 -6.94 -0.47
N ARG A 76 -4.13 -7.74 0.22
CA ARG A 76 -3.79 -9.13 -0.14
C ARG A 76 -4.07 -10.07 1.02
N ASP A 77 -4.50 -11.28 0.66
CA ASP A 77 -4.67 -12.39 1.60
C ASP A 77 -3.30 -12.82 2.14
N PRO A 78 -3.11 -12.87 3.47
CA PRO A 78 -1.87 -13.39 4.06
C PRO A 78 -1.58 -14.86 3.69
N GLY A 79 -2.59 -15.64 3.32
CA GLY A 79 -2.45 -17.02 2.83
C GLY A 79 -1.97 -17.12 1.37
N GLY A 80 -1.81 -16.00 0.66
CA GLY A 80 -1.38 -15.97 -0.74
C GLY A 80 -2.46 -16.33 -1.76
N GLY A 81 -3.72 -16.47 -1.32
CA GLY A 81 -4.84 -16.67 -2.22
C GLY A 81 -5.02 -15.46 -3.16
N SER A 82 -5.06 -15.71 -4.47
CA SER A 82 -5.42 -14.65 -5.41
C SER A 82 -6.90 -14.28 -5.24
N LEU A 83 -7.17 -13.00 -5.04
CA LEU A 83 -8.53 -12.44 -5.04
C LEU A 83 -9.18 -12.47 -6.43
N TYR A 84 -8.37 -12.54 -7.49
CA TYR A 84 -8.81 -12.47 -8.88
C TYR A 84 -8.14 -13.59 -9.70
N PRO A 85 -8.73 -14.80 -9.75
CA PRO A 85 -8.21 -15.90 -10.54
C PRO A 85 -8.05 -15.50 -12.02
N GLY A 86 -6.85 -15.67 -12.57
CA GLY A 86 -6.55 -15.36 -13.98
C GLY A 86 -6.06 -13.94 -14.26
N GLN A 87 -5.86 -13.09 -13.24
CA GLN A 87 -5.21 -11.78 -13.39
C GLN A 87 -3.79 -11.79 -12.83
N ASN A 88 -2.90 -11.00 -13.44
CA ASN A 88 -1.60 -10.69 -12.84
C ASN A 88 -1.83 -10.01 -11.49
N THR A 89 -1.40 -10.67 -10.43
CA THR A 89 -1.49 -10.14 -9.07
C THR A 89 -0.10 -10.10 -8.47
N THR A 90 0.17 -9.03 -7.73
CA THR A 90 1.33 -8.92 -6.86
C THR A 90 1.12 -9.75 -5.59
N SER A 91 2.22 -10.24 -4.99
CA SER A 91 2.24 -10.97 -3.72
C SER A 91 1.97 -10.05 -2.51
N LEU A 92 1.73 -10.66 -1.34
CA LEU A 92 1.56 -9.94 -0.06
C LEU A 92 2.70 -8.97 0.23
N CYS A 93 3.95 -9.42 0.02
CA CYS A 93 5.12 -8.56 -0.06
C CYS A 93 5.55 -8.53 -1.53
N PRO A 94 5.20 -7.49 -2.30
CA PRO A 94 5.44 -7.47 -3.75
C PRO A 94 6.92 -7.64 -4.09
N THR A 95 7.22 -8.50 -5.06
CA THR A 95 8.58 -8.65 -5.62
C THR A 95 8.75 -7.96 -6.97
N THR A 96 7.63 -7.63 -7.61
CA THR A 96 7.54 -6.85 -8.84
C THR A 96 6.55 -5.70 -8.68
N ASP A 97 6.62 -4.72 -9.57
CA ASP A 97 5.55 -3.74 -9.78
C ASP A 97 4.37 -4.35 -10.56
N PHE A 98 3.38 -3.52 -10.90
CA PHE A 98 2.24 -3.94 -11.71
C PHE A 98 2.60 -4.32 -13.16
N ASP A 99 3.70 -3.79 -13.70
CA ASP A 99 4.22 -4.12 -15.03
C ASP A 99 5.07 -5.41 -15.01
N GLY A 100 5.24 -6.04 -13.85
CA GLY A 100 6.02 -7.26 -13.67
C GLY A 100 7.53 -7.04 -13.60
N GLN A 101 7.99 -5.79 -13.45
CA GLN A 101 9.41 -5.46 -13.31
C GLN A 101 9.87 -5.66 -11.87
N PRO A 102 11.07 -6.24 -11.64
CA PRO A 102 11.59 -6.44 -10.29
C PRO A 102 11.84 -5.10 -9.58
N ILE A 103 11.46 -5.00 -8.31
CA ILE A 103 11.61 -3.76 -7.50
C ILE A 103 12.70 -3.86 -6.43
N TRP A 104 13.25 -5.04 -6.20
CA TRP A 104 14.33 -5.29 -5.23
C TRP A 104 15.69 -5.32 -5.91
N GLN A 105 16.74 -5.02 -5.14
CA GLN A 105 18.10 -5.35 -5.54
C GLN A 105 18.27 -6.88 -5.65
N PRO A 106 19.21 -7.37 -6.47
CA PRO A 106 19.47 -8.81 -6.60
C PRO A 106 19.72 -9.48 -5.25
N GLY A 107 18.97 -10.53 -4.95
CA GLY A 107 19.09 -11.30 -3.70
C GLY A 107 18.58 -10.60 -2.44
N GLN A 108 17.88 -9.47 -2.57
CA GLN A 108 17.40 -8.67 -1.43
C GLN A 108 15.87 -8.70 -1.27
N ALA A 109 15.15 -9.52 -2.04
CA ALA A 109 13.71 -9.71 -1.87
C ALA A 109 13.37 -10.28 -0.47
N PRO A 110 12.14 -10.05 0.04
CA PRO A 110 11.65 -10.62 1.30
C PRO A 110 11.58 -12.15 1.30
#